data_AF-A0A6G4E3H9-F1
#
_entry.id   AF-A0A6G4E3H9-F1
#
_cell.length_a   1.000
_cell.length_b   1.000
_cell.length_c   1.000
_cell.angle_alpha   90.00
_cell.angle_beta   90.00
_cell.angle_gamma   90.00
#
_symmetry.space_group_name_H-M   'P 1'
#
loop_
_entity.id
_entity.type
_entity.pdbx_description
1 polymer ?
#
loop_
_entity_poly.entity_id
_entity_poly.type
_entity_poly.pdbx_seq_one_letter_code
_entity_poly.pdbx_strand_id
1 'polypeptide(L)'
;MIFDSYENYFDIILVKSISRFNRNTVDLIDTVNKLRCLGIEVIFNQENISSKDRDSDLVMALSASLAQSESESLSVAIKWGLKRGFESGESKLYTRKCFGYSQSETGELVINEEQAEVVRKIFDLYLSGYSVDMIMKELASSSIKSPTGKDTWSKRSIQKMLTNEKYIGNVLLGKTYTATFPNNKQKLNRGEQELFLMKDGHDPIISNEVFQKVQEEMKSRSNIEVVNGKTKRKSTNYSSKDIERQVVIRLGHK
;
A
#
# COMPACT_ATOMS: atom_id res chain seq x y z
N MET A 1 -11.05 -21.36 22.24
CA MET A 1 -9.92 -22.26 22.53
C MET A 1 -9.09 -21.77 23.71
N ILE A 2 -8.28 -20.71 23.58
CA ILE A 2 -7.45 -20.23 24.71
C ILE A 2 -8.30 -19.76 25.91
N PHE A 3 -9.43 -19.08 25.65
CA PHE A 3 -10.38 -18.69 26.72
C PHE A 3 -11.04 -19.90 27.38
N ASP A 4 -11.50 -20.86 26.58
CA ASP A 4 -12.14 -22.09 27.06
C ASP A 4 -11.18 -22.99 27.86
N SER A 5 -9.87 -22.93 27.57
CA SER A 5 -8.83 -23.61 28.36
C SER A 5 -8.59 -23.01 29.75
N TYR A 6 -8.94 -21.73 29.99
CA TYR A 6 -8.88 -21.17 31.35
C TYR A 6 -10.04 -21.64 32.22
N GLU A 7 -11.14 -22.10 31.61
CA GLU A 7 -12.34 -22.59 32.28
C GLU A 7 -12.37 -24.13 32.44
N ASN A 8 -11.27 -24.82 32.10
CA ASN A 8 -11.12 -26.28 32.17
C ASN A 8 -12.24 -27.09 31.48
N TYR A 9 -12.75 -26.61 30.33
CA TYR A 9 -13.76 -27.36 29.56
C TYR A 9 -13.21 -28.63 28.87
N PHE A 10 -11.88 -28.79 28.78
CA PHE A 10 -11.23 -29.94 28.16
C PHE A 10 -9.79 -30.11 28.67
N ASP A 11 -9.33 -31.36 28.72
CA ASP A 11 -7.98 -31.72 29.17
C ASP A 11 -7.02 -32.06 28.02
N ILE A 12 -7.55 -32.30 26.81
CA ILE A 12 -6.77 -32.73 25.64
C ILE A 12 -7.20 -31.94 24.40
N ILE A 13 -6.21 -31.46 23.66
CA ILE A 13 -6.34 -30.84 22.35
C ILE A 13 -5.69 -31.77 21.32
N LEU A 14 -6.48 -32.20 20.32
CA LEU A 14 -5.98 -33.03 19.23
C LEU A 14 -5.87 -32.21 17.95
N VAL A 15 -4.67 -32.12 17.39
CA VAL A 15 -4.38 -31.30 16.21
C VAL A 15 -3.83 -32.20 15.11
N LYS A 16 -4.28 -31.95 13.87
CA LYS A 16 -3.81 -32.70 12.71
C LYS A 16 -2.30 -32.60 12.53
N SER A 17 -1.73 -31.41 12.70
CA SER A 17 -0.29 -31.16 12.54
C SER A 17 0.15 -29.87 13.23
N ILE A 18 1.46 -29.72 13.48
CA ILE A 18 2.07 -28.51 14.04
C ILE A 18 1.72 -27.28 13.18
N SER A 19 1.77 -27.45 11.85
CA SER A 19 1.45 -26.42 10.87
C SER A 19 -0.01 -25.93 10.88
N ARG A 20 -0.94 -26.69 11.47
CA ARG A 20 -2.36 -26.31 11.62
C ARG A 20 -2.65 -25.61 12.94
N PHE A 21 -1.74 -25.73 13.91
CA PHE A 21 -1.90 -25.17 15.24
C PHE A 21 -1.47 -23.72 15.33
N ASN A 22 -0.40 -23.34 14.62
CA ASN A 22 0.07 -21.96 14.64
C ASN A 22 0.59 -21.49 13.28
N ARG A 23 0.23 -20.26 12.90
CA ARG A 23 0.74 -19.58 11.69
C ARG A 23 2.12 -18.95 11.90
N ASN A 24 2.52 -18.73 13.15
CA ASN A 24 3.82 -18.18 13.53
C ASN A 24 4.51 -19.18 14.46
N THR A 25 5.52 -19.89 13.96
CA THR A 25 6.11 -21.02 14.66
C THR A 25 6.88 -20.62 15.92
N VAL A 26 7.25 -19.34 16.04
CA VAL A 26 7.80 -18.74 17.27
C VAL A 26 6.77 -18.78 18.41
N ASP A 27 5.49 -18.56 18.10
CA ASP A 27 4.41 -18.55 19.09
C ASP A 27 3.92 -19.96 19.46
N LEU A 28 4.35 -21.00 18.74
CA LEU A 28 3.94 -22.40 18.96
C LEU A 28 4.41 -22.88 20.34
N ILE A 29 5.70 -22.74 20.63
CA ILE A 29 6.32 -23.24 21.86
C ILE A 29 5.71 -22.52 23.07
N ASP A 30 5.56 -21.21 23.02
CA ASP A 30 4.96 -20.42 24.09
C ASP A 30 3.49 -20.81 24.33
N THR A 31 2.72 -21.03 23.26
CA THR A 31 1.32 -21.47 23.36
C THR A 31 1.20 -22.87 23.96
N VAL A 32 2.02 -23.83 23.51
CA VAL A 32 2.04 -25.20 24.04
C VAL A 32 2.46 -25.20 25.51
N ASN A 33 3.47 -24.40 25.89
CA ASN A 33 3.88 -24.25 27.29
C ASN A 33 2.78 -23.65 28.17
N LYS A 34 2.05 -22.64 27.69
CA LYS A 34 0.90 -22.07 28.42
C LYS A 34 -0.19 -23.10 28.65
N LEU A 35 -0.54 -23.90 27.65
CA LEU A 35 -1.53 -24.97 27.77
C LEU A 35 -1.05 -26.08 28.71
N ARG A 36 0.24 -26.44 28.66
CA ARG A 36 0.88 -27.39 29.59
C ARG A 36 0.80 -26.89 31.04
N CYS A 37 1.05 -25.61 31.28
CA CYS A 37 0.91 -25.00 32.62
C CYS A 37 -0.54 -25.01 33.14
N LEU A 38 -1.53 -25.02 32.23
CA LEU A 38 -2.94 -25.21 32.56
C LEU A 38 -3.33 -26.69 32.71
N GLY A 39 -2.39 -27.63 32.57
CA GLY A 39 -2.63 -29.07 32.66
C GLY A 39 -3.17 -29.71 31.38
N ILE A 40 -3.26 -28.95 30.29
CA ILE A 40 -3.87 -29.38 29.03
C ILE A 40 -2.80 -30.00 28.12
N GLU A 41 -3.08 -31.20 27.62
CA GLU A 41 -2.21 -31.92 26.69
C GLU A 41 -2.53 -31.55 25.24
N VAL A 42 -1.50 -31.29 24.43
CA VAL A 42 -1.64 -31.08 22.99
C VAL A 42 -1.00 -32.25 22.26
N ILE A 43 -1.80 -32.95 21.44
CA ILE A 43 -1.37 -34.11 20.66
C ILE A 43 -1.37 -33.74 19.17
N PHE A 44 -0.21 -33.86 18.53
CA PHE A 44 -0.02 -33.65 17.11
C PHE A 44 0.00 -34.98 16.37
N ASN A 45 -1.05 -35.26 15.60
CA ASN A 45 -1.26 -36.59 14.99
C ASN A 45 -0.26 -36.92 13.88
N GLN A 46 0.11 -35.96 13.02
CA GLN A 46 1.03 -36.21 11.91
C GLN A 46 2.47 -36.41 12.36
N GLU A 47 2.89 -35.65 13.36
CA GLU A 47 4.24 -35.69 13.91
C GLU A 47 4.39 -36.76 15.00
N ASN A 48 3.27 -37.34 15.45
CA ASN A 48 3.18 -38.35 16.52
C ASN A 48 3.86 -37.87 17.82
N ILE A 49 3.55 -36.62 18.19
CA ILE A 49 4.15 -35.93 19.35
C ILE A 49 3.05 -35.57 20.33
N SER A 50 3.25 -35.89 21.62
CA SER A 50 2.50 -35.31 22.72
C SER A 50 3.31 -34.21 23.40
N SER A 51 2.66 -33.12 23.79
CA SER A 51 3.27 -32.06 24.59
C SER A 51 3.71 -32.51 25.99
N LYS A 52 3.45 -33.76 26.40
CA LYS A 52 3.95 -34.35 27.66
C LYS A 52 5.31 -35.04 27.50
N ASP A 53 5.72 -35.35 26.27
CA ASP A 53 6.98 -36.07 26.02
C ASP A 53 8.18 -35.13 26.17
N ARG A 54 9.25 -35.57 26.83
CA ARG A 54 10.46 -34.74 27.01
C ARG A 54 11.17 -34.38 25.69
N ASP A 55 11.07 -35.26 24.69
CA ASP A 55 11.65 -35.04 23.35
C ASP A 55 10.79 -34.12 22.47
N SER A 56 9.54 -33.84 22.88
CA SER A 56 8.61 -32.98 22.13
C SER A 56 9.10 -31.54 22.01
N ASP A 57 9.75 -31.02 23.04
CA ASP A 57 10.26 -29.64 23.06
C ASP A 57 11.37 -29.43 22.03
N LEU A 58 12.24 -30.43 21.84
CA LEU A 58 13.31 -30.39 20.83
C LEU A 58 12.75 -30.49 19.42
N VAL A 59 11.79 -31.39 19.17
CA VAL A 59 11.17 -31.52 17.84
C VAL A 59 10.36 -30.27 17.51
N MET A 60 9.62 -29.70 18.47
CA MET A 60 8.90 -28.44 18.28
C MET A 60 9.86 -27.27 17.99
N ALA A 61 10.98 -27.17 18.72
CA ALA A 61 11.99 -26.14 18.47
C ALA A 61 12.66 -26.28 17.09
N LEU A 62 12.95 -27.51 16.66
CA LEU A 62 13.49 -27.80 15.34
C LEU A 62 12.48 -27.47 14.23
N SER A 63 11.22 -27.91 14.37
CA SER A 63 10.14 -27.58 13.45
C SER A 63 9.88 -26.07 13.37
N ALA A 64 9.96 -25.37 14.51
CA ALA A 64 9.85 -23.92 14.53
C ALA A 64 10.98 -23.21 13.78
N SER A 65 12.21 -23.67 14.00
CA SER A 65 13.39 -23.15 13.31
C SER A 65 13.32 -23.41 11.80
N LEU A 66 12.89 -24.62 11.39
CA LEU A 66 12.70 -24.97 9.97
C LEU A 66 11.63 -24.09 9.32
N ALA A 67 10.46 -23.97 9.93
CA ALA A 67 9.37 -23.13 9.38
C ALA A 67 9.74 -21.64 9.31
N GLN A 68 10.53 -21.14 10.28
CA GLN A 68 11.07 -19.78 10.26
C GLN A 68 12.06 -19.60 9.10
N SER A 69 12.99 -20.53 8.92
CA SER A 69 13.97 -20.53 7.82
C SER A 69 13.29 -20.60 6.45
N GLU A 70 12.25 -21.42 6.30
CA GLU A 70 11.44 -21.49 5.08
C GLU A 70 10.73 -20.17 4.80
N SER A 71 10.13 -19.56 5.84
CA SER A 71 9.45 -18.26 5.72
C SER A 71 10.40 -17.14 5.31
N GLU A 72 11.61 -17.13 5.88
CA GLU A 72 12.67 -16.19 5.50
C GLU A 72 13.12 -16.41 4.05
N SER A 73 13.39 -17.67 3.67
CA SER A 73 13.79 -18.04 2.32
C SER A 73 12.75 -17.65 1.26
N LEU A 74 11.46 -17.89 1.55
CA LEU A 74 10.35 -17.47 0.69
C LEU A 74 10.26 -15.95 0.57
N SER A 75 10.42 -15.22 1.68
CA SER A 75 10.43 -13.74 1.68
C SER A 75 11.55 -13.20 0.78
N VAL A 76 12.74 -13.78 0.86
CA VAL A 76 13.88 -13.44 -0.01
C VAL A 76 13.56 -13.75 -1.47
N ALA A 77 13.05 -14.94 -1.77
CA ALA A 77 12.70 -15.35 -3.14
C ALA A 77 11.65 -14.44 -3.78
N ILE A 78 10.59 -14.06 -3.04
CA ILE A 78 9.56 -13.12 -3.52
C ILE A 78 10.17 -11.74 -3.81
N LYS A 79 11.00 -11.21 -2.91
CA LYS A 79 11.65 -9.91 -3.10
C LYS A 79 12.58 -9.91 -4.31
N TRP A 80 13.32 -11.00 -4.49
CA TRP A 80 14.20 -11.18 -5.64
C TRP A 80 13.41 -11.30 -6.95
N GLY A 81 12.32 -12.08 -6.97
CA GLY A 81 11.44 -12.19 -8.13
C GLY A 81 10.79 -10.86 -8.52
N LEU A 82 10.35 -10.07 -7.54
CA LEU A 82 9.85 -8.71 -7.78
C LEU A 82 10.95 -7.79 -8.36
N LYS A 83 12.15 -7.80 -7.75
CA LYS A 83 13.28 -6.98 -8.23
C LYS A 83 13.64 -7.34 -9.67
N ARG A 84 13.79 -8.63 -9.98
CA ARG A 84 14.09 -9.12 -11.34
C ARG A 84 13.01 -8.70 -12.34
N GLY A 85 11.73 -8.80 -11.97
CA GLY A 85 10.64 -8.33 -12.84
C GLY A 85 10.62 -6.82 -13.04
N PHE A 86 11.15 -6.03 -12.08
CA PHE A 86 11.30 -4.58 -12.26
C PHE A 86 12.46 -4.27 -13.22
N GLU A 87 13.59 -4.96 -13.05
CA GLU A 87 14.77 -4.86 -13.92
C GLU A 87 14.49 -5.29 -15.36
N SER A 88 13.73 -6.37 -15.57
CA SER A 88 13.40 -6.87 -16.92
C SER A 88 12.33 -6.06 -17.65
N GLY A 89 11.58 -5.21 -16.94
CA GLY A 89 10.43 -4.50 -17.52
C GLY A 89 9.14 -5.34 -17.62
N GLU A 90 9.17 -6.63 -17.27
CA GLU A 90 8.05 -7.56 -17.47
C GLU A 90 7.07 -7.60 -16.28
N SER A 91 7.35 -6.86 -15.21
CA SER A 91 6.47 -6.82 -14.05
C SER A 91 5.07 -6.30 -14.41
N LYS A 92 4.04 -7.07 -14.04
CA LYS A 92 2.62 -6.65 -14.15
C LYS A 92 2.29 -5.36 -13.39
N LEU A 93 3.19 -4.86 -12.54
CA LEU A 93 3.03 -3.57 -11.90
C LEU A 93 3.18 -2.40 -12.88
N TYR A 94 3.94 -2.57 -13.97
CA TYR A 94 4.06 -1.58 -15.03
C TYR A 94 2.69 -1.27 -15.65
N THR A 95 1.94 -2.31 -16.01
CA THR A 95 0.61 -2.18 -16.63
C THR A 95 -0.57 -2.20 -15.64
N ARG A 96 -0.30 -2.08 -14.33
CA ARG A 96 -1.37 -2.04 -13.31
C ARG A 96 -2.31 -0.86 -13.57
N LYS A 97 -3.61 -1.17 -13.75
CA LYS A 97 -4.70 -0.21 -13.96
C LYS A 97 -4.75 0.88 -12.88
N CYS A 98 -4.92 2.13 -13.32
CA CYS A 98 -5.32 3.26 -12.48
C CYS A 98 -6.49 4.01 -13.13
N PHE A 99 -7.19 4.85 -12.36
CA PHE A 99 -8.33 5.62 -12.88
C PHE A 99 -7.91 6.50 -14.07
N GLY A 100 -8.73 6.57 -15.12
CA GLY A 100 -8.35 7.18 -16.40
C GLY A 100 -7.88 6.17 -17.45
N TYR A 101 -7.50 4.97 -17.02
CA TYR A 101 -7.04 3.89 -17.88
C TYR A 101 -7.85 2.61 -17.67
N SER A 102 -8.00 1.84 -18.75
CA SER A 102 -8.47 0.46 -18.79
C SER A 102 -7.31 -0.48 -19.13
N GLN A 103 -7.51 -1.79 -18.93
CA GLN A 103 -6.59 -2.80 -19.46
C GLN A 103 -7.18 -3.37 -20.74
N SER A 104 -6.37 -3.46 -21.79
CA SER A 104 -6.71 -4.20 -23.01
C SER A 104 -6.72 -5.72 -22.74
N GLU A 105 -7.17 -6.49 -23.73
CA GLU A 105 -7.07 -7.95 -23.72
C GLU A 105 -5.61 -8.44 -23.65
N THR A 106 -4.68 -7.66 -24.19
CA THR A 106 -3.23 -7.91 -24.14
C THR A 106 -2.60 -7.48 -22.80
N GLY A 107 -3.35 -6.82 -21.93
CA GLY A 107 -2.90 -6.36 -20.61
C GLY A 107 -2.19 -5.01 -20.60
N GLU A 108 -2.24 -4.26 -21.70
CA GLU A 108 -1.68 -2.92 -21.84
C GLU A 108 -2.64 -1.85 -21.28
N LEU A 109 -2.09 -0.68 -20.91
CA LEU A 109 -2.89 0.44 -20.41
C LEU A 109 -3.43 1.25 -21.59
N VAL A 110 -4.76 1.25 -21.74
CA VAL A 110 -5.47 2.01 -22.78
C VAL A 110 -6.28 3.12 -22.11
N ILE A 111 -6.30 4.31 -22.71
CA ILE A 111 -7.05 5.46 -22.18
C ILE A 111 -8.55 5.12 -22.17
N ASN A 112 -9.19 5.35 -21.03
CA ASN A 112 -10.64 5.39 -20.93
C ASN A 112 -11.05 6.86 -20.98
N GLU A 113 -11.58 7.31 -22.12
CA GLU A 113 -11.77 8.74 -22.37
C GLU A 113 -12.70 9.41 -21.36
N GLU A 114 -13.80 8.77 -20.95
CA GLU A 114 -14.72 9.30 -19.92
C GLU A 114 -14.00 9.56 -18.59
N GLN A 115 -13.13 8.63 -18.17
CA GLN A 115 -12.36 8.80 -16.94
C GLN A 115 -11.18 9.76 -17.14
N ALA A 116 -10.59 9.80 -18.34
CA ALA A 116 -9.48 10.67 -18.68
C ALA A 116 -9.89 12.14 -18.66
N GLU A 117 -11.11 12.47 -19.11
CA GLU A 117 -11.67 13.81 -18.98
C GLU A 117 -11.72 14.28 -17.52
N VAL A 118 -12.16 13.41 -16.61
CA VAL A 118 -12.16 13.70 -15.17
C VAL A 118 -10.75 13.93 -14.64
N VAL A 119 -9.77 13.13 -15.10
CA VAL A 119 -8.36 13.33 -14.75
C VAL A 119 -7.88 14.71 -15.23
N ARG A 120 -8.09 15.05 -16.50
CA ARG A 120 -7.70 16.36 -17.05
C ARG A 120 -8.35 17.50 -16.26
N LYS A 121 -9.66 17.41 -15.98
CA LYS A 121 -10.40 18.37 -15.13
C LYS A 121 -9.76 18.54 -13.75
N ILE A 122 -9.31 17.45 -13.10
CA ILE A 122 -8.66 17.52 -11.78
C ILE A 122 -7.32 18.26 -11.85
N PHE A 123 -6.50 18.00 -12.87
CA PHE A 123 -5.23 18.71 -13.07
C PHE A 123 -5.46 20.20 -13.35
N ASP A 124 -6.43 20.53 -14.21
CA ASP A 124 -6.78 21.91 -14.55
C ASP A 124 -7.33 22.69 -13.37
N LEU A 125 -8.24 22.10 -12.58
CA LEU A 125 -8.76 22.72 -11.37
C LEU A 125 -7.64 23.00 -10.36
N TYR A 126 -6.71 22.06 -10.20
CA TYR A 126 -5.58 22.25 -9.28
C TYR A 126 -4.67 23.41 -9.70
N LEU A 127 -4.32 23.49 -10.98
CA LEU A 127 -3.55 24.59 -11.57
C LEU A 127 -4.29 25.92 -11.55
N SER A 128 -5.63 25.88 -11.61
CA SER A 128 -6.49 27.07 -11.44
C SER A 128 -6.57 27.56 -9.99
N GLY A 129 -5.83 26.93 -9.07
CA GLY A 129 -5.76 27.37 -7.68
C GLY A 129 -6.68 26.64 -6.72
N TYR A 130 -7.44 25.63 -7.17
CA TYR A 130 -8.34 24.93 -6.26
C TYR A 130 -7.51 24.10 -5.26
N SER A 131 -7.92 24.14 -3.99
CA SER A 131 -7.42 23.18 -3.00
C SER A 131 -7.98 21.78 -3.26
N VAL A 132 -7.30 20.74 -2.78
CA VAL A 132 -7.81 19.36 -2.90
C VAL A 132 -9.21 19.23 -2.31
N ASP A 133 -9.51 19.97 -1.22
CA ASP A 133 -10.82 19.95 -0.58
C ASP A 133 -11.91 20.63 -1.44
N MET A 134 -11.56 21.68 -2.18
CA MET A 134 -12.45 22.29 -3.17
C MET A 134 -12.68 21.38 -4.38
N ILE A 135 -11.63 20.71 -4.87
CA ILE A 135 -11.75 19.74 -5.97
C ILE A 135 -12.71 18.61 -5.57
N MET A 136 -12.60 18.07 -4.34
CA MET A 136 -13.54 17.06 -3.85
C MET A 136 -15.00 17.54 -3.88
N LYS A 137 -15.26 18.78 -3.45
CA LYS A 137 -16.61 19.37 -3.48
C LYS A 137 -17.11 19.56 -4.91
N GLU A 138 -16.25 20.03 -5.81
CA GLU A 138 -16.57 20.25 -7.23
C GLU A 138 -16.88 18.93 -7.96
N LEU A 139 -16.14 17.85 -7.66
CA LEU A 139 -16.43 16.53 -8.20
C LEU A 139 -17.76 15.98 -7.66
N ALA A 140 -18.04 16.19 -6.38
CA ALA A 140 -19.29 15.75 -5.76
C ALA A 140 -20.50 16.54 -6.30
N SER A 141 -20.39 17.87 -6.48
CA SER A 141 -21.46 18.69 -7.08
C SER A 141 -21.72 18.32 -8.54
N SER A 142 -20.68 17.91 -9.26
CA SER A 142 -20.77 17.40 -10.64
C SER A 142 -21.27 15.95 -10.73
N SER A 143 -21.65 15.30 -9.62
CA SER A 143 -22.04 13.88 -9.55
C SER A 143 -20.98 12.89 -10.07
N ILE A 144 -19.69 13.26 -10.00
CA ILE A 144 -18.59 12.42 -10.47
C ILE A 144 -18.16 11.46 -9.36
N LYS A 145 -18.50 10.18 -9.54
CA LYS A 145 -18.15 9.12 -8.57
C LYS A 145 -16.65 8.83 -8.54
N SER A 146 -16.19 8.45 -7.36
CA SER A 146 -14.82 7.97 -7.14
C SER A 146 -14.53 6.66 -7.90
N PRO A 147 -13.27 6.27 -8.06
CA PRO A 147 -12.91 4.99 -8.71
C PRO A 147 -13.54 3.77 -8.04
N THR A 148 -13.94 3.88 -6.77
CA THR A 148 -14.62 2.84 -5.98
C THR A 148 -16.15 2.98 -5.98
N GLY A 149 -16.72 3.87 -6.80
CA GLY A 149 -18.17 4.08 -6.90
C GLY A 149 -18.80 4.93 -5.79
N LYS A 150 -17.99 5.51 -4.89
CA LYS A 150 -18.48 6.43 -3.83
C LYS A 150 -18.72 7.82 -4.38
N ASP A 151 -19.71 8.53 -3.85
CA ASP A 151 -20.09 9.87 -4.30
C ASP A 151 -19.05 10.95 -3.95
N THR A 152 -18.24 10.70 -2.91
CA THR A 152 -17.15 11.59 -2.51
C THR A 152 -15.80 10.95 -2.73
N TRP A 153 -14.89 11.72 -3.31
CA TRP A 153 -13.50 11.33 -3.47
C TRP A 153 -12.76 11.51 -2.14
N SER A 154 -11.77 10.66 -1.87
CA SER A 154 -10.89 10.87 -0.72
C SER A 154 -9.76 11.82 -1.08
N LYS A 155 -9.34 12.66 -0.12
CA LYS A 155 -8.20 13.57 -0.27
C LYS A 155 -6.94 12.84 -0.74
N ARG A 156 -6.69 11.65 -0.18
CA ARG A 156 -5.54 10.80 -0.54
C ARG A 156 -5.63 10.31 -1.99
N SER A 157 -6.82 10.04 -2.51
CA SER A 157 -7.00 9.60 -3.90
C SER A 157 -6.61 10.70 -4.88
N ILE A 158 -7.07 11.93 -4.66
CA ILE A 158 -6.74 13.08 -5.52
C ILE A 158 -5.25 13.42 -5.40
N GLN A 159 -4.69 13.45 -4.18
CA GLN A 159 -3.25 13.68 -4.00
C GLN A 159 -2.41 12.63 -4.73
N LYS A 160 -2.76 11.34 -4.62
CA LYS A 160 -2.07 10.28 -5.36
C LYS A 160 -2.17 10.50 -6.86
N MET A 161 -3.35 10.89 -7.36
CA MET A 161 -3.58 11.16 -8.78
C MET A 161 -2.66 12.27 -9.29
N LEU A 162 -2.60 13.41 -8.58
CA LEU A 162 -1.76 14.56 -8.94
C LEU A 162 -0.25 14.24 -8.95
N THR A 163 0.19 13.20 -8.22
CA THR A 163 1.60 12.78 -8.15
C THR A 163 1.92 11.52 -8.97
N ASN A 164 0.94 10.95 -9.68
CA ASN A 164 1.12 9.69 -10.39
C ASN A 164 1.64 9.93 -11.80
N GLU A 165 2.88 9.51 -12.05
CA GLU A 165 3.57 9.69 -13.33
C GLU A 165 2.92 8.87 -14.46
N LYS A 166 2.03 7.92 -14.13
CA LYS A 166 1.25 7.19 -15.14
C LYS A 166 0.45 8.13 -16.03
N TYR A 167 0.03 9.29 -15.55
CA TYR A 167 -0.74 10.22 -16.38
C TYR A 167 0.06 10.90 -17.49
N ILE A 168 1.40 10.85 -17.41
CA ILE A 168 2.33 11.31 -18.44
C ILE A 168 3.01 10.15 -19.20
N GLY A 169 2.42 8.95 -19.16
CA GLY A 169 2.96 7.77 -19.84
C GLY A 169 4.14 7.09 -19.13
N ASN A 170 4.54 7.56 -17.95
CA ASN A 170 5.69 7.03 -17.21
C ASN A 170 5.26 6.13 -16.06
N VAL A 171 6.04 5.10 -15.74
CA VAL A 171 5.76 4.22 -14.60
C VAL A 171 6.99 4.10 -13.71
N LEU A 172 6.85 4.51 -12.45
CA LEU A 172 7.91 4.45 -11.45
C LEU A 172 7.58 3.39 -10.39
N LEU A 173 8.35 2.30 -10.39
CA LEU A 173 8.26 1.20 -9.42
C LEU A 173 9.34 1.32 -8.33
N GLY A 174 9.17 0.57 -7.24
CA GLY A 174 10.09 0.60 -6.10
C GLY A 174 9.86 1.74 -5.10
N LYS A 175 8.78 2.53 -5.23
CA LYS A 175 8.44 3.62 -4.28
C LYS A 175 8.20 3.16 -2.85
N THR A 176 7.91 1.87 -2.67
CA THR A 176 7.77 1.21 -1.37
C THR A 176 8.42 -0.15 -1.41
N TYR A 177 8.92 -0.61 -0.29
CA TYR A 177 9.48 -1.94 -0.13
C TYR A 177 9.03 -2.58 1.17
N THR A 178 9.08 -3.91 1.22
CA THR A 178 8.79 -4.68 2.43
C THR A 178 10.07 -4.86 3.23
N ALA A 179 10.06 -4.44 4.50
CA ALA A 179 11.19 -4.60 5.42
C ALA A 179 11.60 -6.07 5.58
N THR A 180 12.76 -6.29 6.21
CA THR A 180 13.28 -7.64 6.44
C THR A 180 12.33 -8.46 7.34
N PHE A 181 12.32 -9.76 7.10
CA PHE A 181 11.68 -10.74 7.98
C PHE A 181 12.25 -10.59 9.42
N PRO A 182 11.46 -10.81 10.48
CA PRO A 182 10.05 -11.25 10.50
C PRO A 182 9.02 -10.12 10.40
N ASN A 183 9.44 -8.87 10.59
CA ASN A 183 8.52 -7.74 10.75
C ASN A 183 7.72 -7.44 9.46
N ASN A 184 8.31 -7.67 8.27
CA ASN A 184 7.65 -7.58 6.94
C ASN A 184 6.75 -6.33 6.75
N LYS A 185 7.04 -5.22 7.42
CA LYS A 185 6.26 -3.98 7.31
C LYS A 185 6.61 -3.26 6.00
N GLN A 186 5.58 -2.78 5.31
CA GLN A 186 5.76 -1.93 4.13
C GLN A 186 6.31 -0.57 4.54
N LYS A 187 7.39 -0.12 3.89
CA LYS A 187 8.03 1.17 4.10
C LYS A 187 8.06 1.97 2.80
N LEU A 188 8.08 3.29 2.91
CA LEU A 188 8.40 4.19 1.80
C LEU A 188 9.89 4.07 1.47
N ASN A 189 10.22 4.07 0.19
CA ASN A 189 11.60 4.12 -0.27
C ASN A 189 12.05 5.59 -0.34
N ARG A 190 13.05 5.94 0.45
CA ARG A 190 13.71 7.25 0.52
C ARG A 190 15.17 7.17 0.02
N GLY A 191 15.52 6.12 -0.71
CA GLY A 191 16.86 5.88 -1.24
C GLY A 191 17.50 4.58 -0.73
N GLU A 192 16.80 3.79 0.10
CA GLU A 192 17.31 2.51 0.59
C GLU A 192 17.32 1.42 -0.49
N GLN A 193 16.48 1.55 -1.53
CA GLN A 193 16.44 0.64 -2.66
C GLN A 193 16.37 1.40 -3.99
N GLU A 194 16.75 0.71 -5.06
CA GLU A 194 16.66 1.24 -6.42
C GLU A 194 15.21 1.53 -6.81
N LEU A 195 15.04 2.58 -7.61
CA LEU A 195 13.78 2.93 -8.26
C LEU A 195 13.89 2.56 -9.73
N PHE A 196 12.81 2.01 -10.27
CA PHE A 196 12.77 1.54 -11.67
C PHE A 196 11.78 2.40 -12.44
N LEU A 197 12.30 3.19 -13.39
CA LEU A 197 11.50 4.08 -14.22
C LEU A 197 11.39 3.51 -15.63
N MET A 198 10.16 3.20 -16.05
CA MET A 198 9.81 2.96 -17.43
C MET A 198 9.24 4.25 -18.01
N LYS A 199 9.90 4.79 -19.03
CA LYS A 199 9.42 5.98 -19.76
C LYS A 199 8.56 5.57 -20.94
N ASP A 200 7.58 6.41 -21.27
CA ASP A 200 6.73 6.27 -22.47
C ASP A 200 6.15 4.85 -22.62
N GLY A 201 5.68 4.29 -21.50
CA GLY A 201 5.17 2.94 -21.42
C GLY A 201 3.74 2.75 -21.92
N HIS A 202 2.99 3.85 -22.03
CA HIS A 202 1.61 3.89 -22.51
C HIS A 202 1.22 5.34 -22.82
N ASP A 203 0.07 5.54 -23.47
CA ASP A 203 -0.34 6.87 -23.91
C ASP A 203 -0.63 7.83 -22.74
N PRO A 204 -0.11 9.07 -22.78
CA PRO A 204 -0.32 10.06 -21.74
C PRO A 204 -1.74 10.64 -21.77
N ILE A 205 -2.35 10.84 -20.60
CA ILE A 205 -3.62 11.58 -20.46
C ILE A 205 -3.38 13.10 -20.38
N ILE A 206 -2.25 13.50 -19.80
CA ILE A 206 -1.80 14.89 -19.68
C ILE A 206 -0.37 15.04 -20.21
N SER A 207 0.00 16.25 -20.61
CA SER A 207 1.39 16.53 -21.02
C SER A 207 2.35 16.53 -19.82
N ASN A 208 3.62 16.24 -20.09
CA ASN A 208 4.69 16.35 -19.10
C ASN A 208 4.76 17.76 -18.48
N GLU A 209 4.54 18.80 -19.30
CA GLU A 209 4.52 20.20 -18.85
C GLU A 209 3.43 20.47 -17.80
N VAL A 210 2.20 19.98 -18.02
CA VAL A 210 1.10 20.13 -17.07
C VAL A 210 1.43 19.43 -15.75
N PHE A 211 1.96 18.22 -15.83
CA PHE A 211 2.36 17.47 -14.64
C PHE A 211 3.47 18.17 -13.84
N GLN A 212 4.49 18.70 -14.52
CA GLN A 212 5.58 19.45 -13.89
C GLN A 212 5.06 20.70 -13.18
N LYS A 213 4.20 21.49 -13.83
CA LYS A 213 3.56 22.66 -13.21
C LYS A 213 2.78 22.28 -11.95
N VAL A 214 2.07 21.14 -11.96
CA VAL A 214 1.39 20.62 -10.77
C VAL A 214 2.38 20.25 -9.66
N GLN A 215 3.50 19.60 -9.97
CA GLN A 215 4.51 19.27 -8.96
C GLN A 215 5.14 20.51 -8.33
N GLU A 216 5.44 21.52 -9.15
CA GLU A 216 5.95 22.82 -8.70
C GLU A 216 4.94 23.53 -7.79
N GLU A 217 3.68 23.56 -8.18
CA GLU A 217 2.61 24.16 -7.40
C GLU A 217 2.39 23.41 -6.08
N MET A 218 2.43 22.07 -6.09
CA MET A 218 2.37 21.27 -4.86
C MET A 218 3.53 21.60 -3.90
N LYS A 219 4.75 21.77 -4.42
CA LYS A 219 5.93 22.17 -3.64
C LYS A 219 5.82 23.60 -3.13
N SER A 220 5.24 24.51 -3.91
CA SER A 220 4.97 25.89 -3.51
C SER A 220 3.99 25.94 -2.34
N ARG A 221 2.84 25.25 -2.47
CA ARG A 221 1.78 25.16 -1.45
C ARG A 221 2.18 24.38 -0.21
N SER A 222 3.19 23.52 -0.30
CA SER A 222 3.73 22.81 0.86
C SER A 222 4.20 23.80 1.92
N ASN A 223 3.67 23.65 3.14
CA ASN A 223 4.13 24.38 4.32
C ASN A 223 5.42 23.78 4.90
N ILE A 224 6.01 22.80 4.24
CA ILE A 224 7.24 22.13 4.63
C ILE A 224 8.34 22.48 3.62
N GLU A 225 9.50 22.86 4.14
CA GLU A 225 10.74 23.07 3.40
C GLU A 225 11.86 22.21 4.00
N VAL A 226 12.83 21.84 3.17
CA VAL A 226 14.05 21.15 3.62
C VAL A 226 15.19 22.14 3.57
N VAL A 227 15.68 22.54 4.74
CA VAL A 227 16.81 23.46 4.89
C VAL A 227 17.94 22.68 5.58
N ASN A 228 19.09 22.57 4.92
CA ASN A 228 20.26 21.83 5.42
C ASN A 228 19.93 20.39 5.85
N GLY A 229 19.10 19.69 5.07
CA GLY A 229 18.69 18.30 5.36
C GLY A 229 17.66 18.15 6.50
N LYS A 230 17.24 19.24 7.14
CA LYS A 230 16.20 19.24 8.19
C LYS A 230 14.88 19.79 7.66
N THR A 231 13.80 19.11 7.99
CA THR A 231 12.44 19.52 7.65
C THR A 231 11.98 20.66 8.57
N LYS A 232 11.68 21.84 8.00
CA LYS A 232 11.17 23.01 8.72
C LYS A 232 9.80 23.42 8.16
N ARG A 233 8.97 24.05 8.99
CA ARG A 233 7.71 24.65 8.52
C ARG A 233 7.98 26.06 8.00
N LYS A 234 7.42 26.39 6.83
CA LYS A 234 7.43 27.74 6.28
C LYS A 234 6.65 28.70 7.18
N SER A 235 7.03 29.97 7.17
CA SER A 235 6.31 31.05 7.84
C SER A 235 5.02 31.45 7.11
N THR A 236 4.95 31.17 5.81
CA THR A 236 3.78 31.42 4.97
C THR A 236 2.94 30.16 4.80
N ASN A 237 1.61 30.32 4.85
CA ASN A 237 0.66 29.26 4.59
C ASN A 237 -0.14 29.60 3.34
N TYR A 238 -0.24 28.64 2.43
CA TYR A 238 -1.14 28.75 1.30
C TYR A 238 -2.61 28.72 1.78
N SER A 239 -3.41 29.69 1.34
CA SER A 239 -4.84 29.80 1.64
C SER A 239 -5.63 29.80 0.35
N SER A 240 -6.44 28.76 0.13
CA SER A 240 -7.34 28.70 -1.02
C SER A 240 -8.57 29.62 -0.89
N LYS A 241 -8.82 30.20 0.28
CA LYS A 241 -9.97 31.10 0.52
C LYS A 241 -9.88 32.41 -0.27
N ASP A 242 -8.67 32.83 -0.64
CA ASP A 242 -8.46 34.06 -1.43
C ASP A 242 -8.92 33.88 -2.88
N ILE A 243 -8.96 32.63 -3.36
CA ILE A 243 -9.43 32.25 -4.70
C ILE A 243 -10.95 32.05 -4.69
N GLU A 244 -11.50 31.46 -3.63
CA GLU A 244 -12.95 31.37 -3.40
C GLU A 244 -13.62 32.75 -3.46
N ARG A 245 -12.97 33.80 -2.90
CA ARG A 245 -13.46 35.19 -3.00
C ARG A 245 -13.51 35.71 -4.43
N GLN A 246 -12.52 35.40 -5.27
CA GLN A 246 -12.50 35.84 -6.67
C GLN A 246 -13.51 35.09 -7.56
N VAL A 247 -13.76 33.80 -7.29
CA VAL A 247 -14.76 33.00 -8.02
C VAL A 247 -16.19 33.41 -7.64
N VAL A 248 -16.46 33.66 -6.36
CA VAL A 248 -17.79 34.12 -5.89
C VAL A 248 -18.14 35.50 -6.46
N ILE A 249 -17.17 36.43 -6.59
CA ILE A 249 -17.40 37.74 -7.19
C ILE A 249 -17.78 37.64 -8.69
N ARG A 250 -17.26 36.65 -9.43
CA ARG A 250 -17.63 36.44 -10.85
C ARG A 250 -19.02 35.83 -11.05
N LEU A 251 -19.54 35.09 -10.07
CA LEU A 251 -20.87 34.46 -10.15
C LEU A 251 -22.00 35.32 -9.57
N GLY A 252 -21.67 36.41 -8.87
CA GLY A 252 -22.63 37.37 -8.29
C GLY A 252 -23.07 38.51 -9.20
N HIS A 253 -22.63 38.54 -10.46
CA HIS A 253 -23.10 39.49 -11.48
C HIS A 253 -23.88 38.74 -12.57
N LYS A 254 -25.13 38.37 -12.26
CA LYS A 254 -26.19 38.14 -13.24
C LYS A 254 -27.51 38.63 -12.65
#